data_AF-A0A8C2M365-F1
#
_entry.id   AF-A0A8C2M365-F1
#
_cell.length_a   1.000
_cell.length_b   1.000
_cell.length_c   1.000
_cell.angle_alpha   90.00
_cell.angle_beta   90.00
_cell.angle_gamma   90.00
#
_symmetry.space_group_name_H-M   'P 1'
#
loop_
_entity.id
_entity.type
_entity.pdbx_description
1 polymer ?
#
loop_
_entity_poly.entity_id
_entity_poly.type
_entity_poly.pdbx_seq_one_letter_code
_entity_poly.pdbx_strand_id
1 'polypeptide(L)'
;VSLMSTWALLRFPAPLIRICSGNWVFGLQKPALLFPGMAAAVVQVAGRKDYPALLPLHESELEEQFVKGHGPGGQATNKTNNCVVLKHVPSGIVVKCHQTRSVDQNRKIARKILQEKVDVFYNGENSPVHKEKLEGERRKRERKKRAKETLEKKKLLKELWEASQNIPEKRSNADGVPGGSRE
;
A
#
# COMPACT_ATOMS: atom_id res chain seq x y z
N VAL A 1 -72.78 -4.13 -27.57
CA VAL A 1 -73.75 -3.39 -26.73
C VAL A 1 -73.12 -3.31 -25.33
N SER A 2 -72.24 -2.35 -25.07
CA SER A 2 -72.46 -0.95 -24.64
C SER A 2 -72.47 -0.79 -23.11
N LEU A 3 -71.93 0.34 -22.64
CA LEU A 3 -71.64 0.82 -21.26
C LEU A 3 -70.22 0.46 -20.78
N MET A 4 -69.14 1.24 -20.93
CA MET A 4 -68.89 2.70 -20.80
C MET A 4 -69.33 3.31 -19.46
N SER A 5 -68.36 3.61 -18.59
CA SER A 5 -68.11 4.93 -17.97
C SER A 5 -67.00 4.78 -16.90
N THR A 6 -65.72 5.05 -17.19
CA THR A 6 -65.00 6.35 -17.03
C THR A 6 -65.25 7.06 -15.68
N TRP A 7 -64.29 6.94 -14.76
CA TRP A 7 -64.03 7.96 -13.75
C TRP A 7 -62.73 8.70 -14.07
N ALA A 8 -62.84 10.01 -13.96
CA ALA A 8 -61.99 11.00 -14.56
C ALA A 8 -60.86 11.46 -13.61
N LEU A 9 -59.73 11.79 -14.24
CA LEU A 9 -58.99 13.03 -14.08
C LEU A 9 -58.81 13.58 -12.66
N LEU A 10 -57.60 13.42 -12.11
CA LEU A 10 -56.91 14.50 -11.42
C LEU A 10 -55.50 14.64 -12.01
N ARG A 11 -55.39 15.61 -12.90
CA ARG A 11 -54.16 16.15 -13.47
C ARG A 11 -53.90 17.50 -12.80
N PHE A 12 -52.64 17.93 -12.84
CA PHE A 12 -52.04 19.25 -12.53
C PHE A 12 -51.12 19.25 -11.29
N PRO A 13 -50.06 20.07 -11.29
CA PRO A 13 -49.01 20.16 -12.31
C PRO A 13 -47.59 20.13 -11.69
N ALA A 14 -46.59 19.85 -12.52
CA ALA A 14 -45.21 20.24 -12.22
C ALA A 14 -45.06 21.77 -12.23
N PRO A 15 -44.24 22.32 -11.32
CA PRO A 15 -43.39 23.44 -11.70
C PRO A 15 -41.91 23.13 -11.48
N LEU A 16 -41.16 23.32 -12.56
CA LEU A 16 -39.74 23.63 -12.58
C LEU A 16 -39.42 24.75 -11.60
N ILE A 17 -38.58 24.50 -10.59
CA ILE A 17 -37.69 25.54 -10.03
C ILE A 17 -36.32 24.93 -9.76
N ARG A 18 -35.41 25.24 -10.68
CA ARG A 18 -33.96 25.14 -10.60
C ARG A 18 -33.47 26.43 -9.94
N ILE A 19 -33.03 26.38 -8.69
CA ILE A 19 -32.30 27.47 -8.00
C ILE A 19 -31.15 26.79 -7.25
N CYS A 20 -29.97 26.74 -7.87
CA CYS A 20 -28.85 27.68 -7.73
C CYS A 20 -27.81 27.13 -6.73
N SER A 21 -26.66 26.83 -7.32
CA SER A 21 -25.34 26.76 -6.69
C SER A 21 -25.20 27.73 -5.51
N GLY A 22 -25.19 27.16 -4.30
CA GLY A 22 -24.70 27.81 -3.10
C GLY A 22 -23.19 27.95 -3.19
N ASN A 23 -22.75 29.05 -3.78
CA ASN A 23 -21.39 29.55 -3.78
C ASN A 23 -20.97 29.79 -2.31
N TRP A 24 -20.17 28.90 -1.71
CA TRP A 24 -19.47 29.19 -0.45
C TRP A 24 -18.33 30.17 -0.74
N VAL A 25 -18.67 31.42 -1.03
CA VAL A 25 -17.76 32.56 -0.91
C VAL A 25 -17.95 33.11 0.49
N PHE A 26 -17.35 32.43 1.47
CA PHE A 26 -16.94 33.10 2.69
C PHE A 26 -15.58 33.73 2.38
N GLY A 27 -15.64 35.01 2.03
CA GLY A 27 -14.48 35.87 1.90
C GLY A 27 -13.73 35.90 3.24
N LEU A 28 -12.62 35.18 3.30
CA LEU A 28 -11.55 35.53 4.21
C LEU A 28 -10.58 36.40 3.42
N GLN A 29 -10.78 37.70 3.58
CA GLN A 29 -9.89 38.74 3.08
C GLN A 29 -8.50 38.51 3.66
N LYS A 30 -7.61 37.89 2.87
CA LYS A 30 -6.19 37.82 3.19
C LYS A 30 -5.60 39.19 2.91
N PRO A 31 -5.06 39.91 3.90
CA PRO A 31 -4.31 41.12 3.62
C PRO A 31 -3.07 40.74 2.81
N ALA A 32 -3.01 41.26 1.60
CA ALA A 32 -1.81 41.29 0.78
C ALA A 32 -0.76 42.13 1.51
N LEU A 33 0.15 41.46 2.23
CA LEU A 33 1.42 42.06 2.60
C LEU A 33 2.49 41.53 1.66
N LEU A 34 2.93 42.45 0.82
CA LEU A 34 4.10 42.40 -0.05
C LEU A 34 5.34 42.00 0.75
N PHE A 35 5.94 40.87 0.41
CA PHE A 35 7.39 40.73 0.35
C PHE A 35 7.75 39.87 -0.87
N PRO A 36 8.25 40.47 -1.97
CA PRO A 36 8.92 39.74 -3.04
C PRO A 36 10.33 39.40 -2.56
N GLY A 37 10.42 38.44 -1.64
CA GLY A 37 11.67 37.80 -1.24
C GLY A 37 11.61 36.37 -1.76
N MET A 38 12.45 36.07 -2.75
CA MET A 38 12.58 34.77 -3.42
C MET A 38 12.26 33.60 -2.47
N ALA A 39 11.11 32.96 -2.66
CA ALA A 39 10.86 31.64 -2.09
C ALA A 39 11.85 30.68 -2.76
N ALA A 40 13.03 30.53 -2.17
CA ALA A 40 13.95 29.47 -2.52
C ALA A 40 13.26 28.16 -2.17
N ALA A 41 12.61 27.57 -3.17
CA ALA A 41 12.14 26.19 -3.07
C ALA A 41 13.39 25.33 -2.84
N VAL A 42 13.59 24.86 -1.61
CA VAL A 42 14.57 23.83 -1.31
C VAL A 42 14.12 22.58 -2.07
N VAL A 43 14.66 22.40 -3.27
CA VAL A 43 14.53 21.15 -4.01
C VAL A 43 15.27 20.11 -3.19
N GLN A 44 14.52 19.31 -2.45
CA GLN A 44 15.07 18.12 -1.80
C GLN A 44 15.52 17.16 -2.90
N VAL A 45 16.81 17.18 -3.22
CA VAL A 45 17.43 16.15 -4.03
C VAL A 45 17.34 14.88 -3.20
N ALA A 46 16.44 13.98 -3.59
CA ALA A 46 16.37 12.64 -3.03
C ALA A 46 17.78 12.04 -3.12
N GLY A 47 18.37 11.68 -1.97
CA GLY A 47 19.70 11.10 -1.89
C GLY A 47 19.84 9.94 -2.87
N ARG A 48 20.99 9.85 -3.55
CA ARG A 48 21.25 8.71 -4.44
C ARG A 48 21.10 7.44 -3.63
N LYS A 49 20.41 6.45 -4.21
CA LYS A 49 20.24 5.14 -3.59
C LYS A 49 21.61 4.49 -3.52
N ASP A 50 22.17 4.37 -2.32
CA ASP A 50 23.44 3.69 -2.10
C ASP A 50 23.23 2.21 -2.37
N TYR A 51 23.66 1.74 -3.55
CA TYR A 51 23.68 0.31 -3.84
C TYR A 51 24.82 -0.30 -3.04
N PRO A 52 24.61 -1.47 -2.40
CA PRO A 52 25.71 -2.16 -1.74
C PRO A 52 26.84 -2.40 -2.75
N ALA A 53 28.09 -2.24 -2.31
CA ALA A 53 29.25 -2.54 -3.12
C ALA A 53 29.33 -4.07 -3.32
N LEU A 54 28.71 -4.56 -4.39
CA LEU A 54 28.75 -5.96 -4.80
C LEU A 54 30.02 -6.24 -5.59
N LEU A 55 30.43 -7.51 -5.60
CA LEU A 55 31.54 -7.97 -6.43
C LEU A 55 31.32 -7.60 -7.91
N PRO A 56 32.31 -7.00 -8.59
CA PRO A 56 32.20 -6.68 -10.01
C PRO A 56 32.19 -7.97 -10.84
N LEU A 57 31.33 -8.02 -11.87
CA LEU A 57 31.30 -9.12 -12.83
C LEU A 57 32.08 -8.74 -14.08
N HIS A 58 33.03 -9.59 -14.48
CA HIS A 58 33.76 -9.44 -15.74
C HIS A 58 32.94 -10.02 -16.90
N GLU A 59 32.87 -9.32 -18.03
CA GLU A 59 32.08 -9.77 -19.19
C GLU A 59 32.68 -11.01 -19.86
N SER A 60 33.98 -11.27 -19.70
CA SER A 60 34.68 -12.45 -20.22
C SER A 60 34.26 -13.77 -19.57
N GLU A 61 33.68 -13.73 -18.37
CA GLU A 61 33.30 -14.91 -17.57
C GLU A 61 31.80 -15.24 -17.70
N LEU A 62 31.08 -14.52 -18.56
CA LEU A 62 29.64 -14.61 -18.73
C LEU A 62 29.30 -15.27 -20.06
N GLU A 63 28.53 -16.36 -19.99
CA GLU A 63 27.89 -16.99 -21.15
C GLU A 63 26.45 -16.50 -21.24
N GLU A 64 26.12 -15.81 -22.33
CA GLU A 64 24.78 -15.27 -22.60
C GLU A 64 24.08 -16.08 -23.70
N GLN A 65 22.84 -16.50 -23.45
CA GLN A 65 21.99 -17.20 -24.42
C GLN A 65 20.59 -16.59 -24.45
N PHE A 66 20.01 -16.45 -25.64
CA PHE A 66 18.65 -15.97 -25.83
C PHE A 66 17.72 -17.13 -26.14
N VAL A 67 16.69 -17.30 -25.32
CA VAL A 67 15.70 -18.35 -25.45
C VAL A 67 14.30 -17.76 -25.56
N LYS A 68 13.34 -18.59 -25.98
CA LYS A 68 11.93 -18.22 -25.96
C LYS A 68 11.41 -18.17 -24.53
N GLY A 69 10.50 -17.24 -24.26
CA GLY A 69 9.78 -17.18 -22.99
C GLY A 69 8.96 -18.45 -22.75
N HIS A 70 8.71 -18.77 -21.48
CA HIS A 70 7.86 -19.89 -21.07
C HIS A 70 6.65 -19.36 -20.28
N GLY A 71 5.49 -20.00 -20.42
CA GLY A 71 4.27 -19.70 -19.67
C GLY A 71 3.05 -19.42 -20.55
N PRO A 72 1.87 -19.15 -19.94
CA PRO A 72 0.68 -18.73 -20.65
C PRO A 72 0.95 -17.37 -21.30
N GLY A 73 1.28 -17.41 -22.59
CA GLY A 73 1.65 -16.24 -23.38
C GLY A 73 0.88 -16.21 -24.69
N GLY A 74 0.74 -15.00 -25.24
CA GLY A 74 0.18 -14.80 -26.57
C GLY A 74 1.19 -15.12 -27.67
N GLN A 75 0.81 -14.81 -28.91
CA GLN A 75 1.64 -15.01 -30.11
C GLN A 75 3.05 -14.41 -29.98
N ALA A 76 3.20 -13.29 -29.27
CA ALA A 76 4.48 -12.60 -29.11
C ALA A 76 5.50 -13.40 -28.28
N THR A 77 5.07 -14.10 -27.23
CA THR A 77 5.94 -14.85 -26.31
C THR A 77 6.53 -16.10 -26.95
N ASN A 78 5.76 -16.76 -27.82
CA ASN A 78 6.19 -18.00 -28.49
C ASN A 78 7.10 -17.76 -29.71
N LYS A 79 7.04 -16.54 -30.29
CA LYS A 79 7.82 -16.17 -31.48
C LYS A 79 9.13 -15.49 -31.12
N THR A 80 9.14 -14.65 -30.09
CA THR A 80 10.27 -13.77 -29.78
C THR A 80 11.25 -14.44 -28.80
N ASN A 81 12.55 -14.36 -29.10
CA ASN A 81 13.61 -14.84 -28.21
C ASN A 81 14.05 -13.72 -27.24
N ASN A 82 13.17 -13.33 -26.33
CA ASN A 82 13.42 -12.23 -25.39
C ASN A 82 13.87 -12.69 -23.99
N CYS A 83 13.80 -13.98 -23.67
CA CYS A 83 14.25 -14.53 -22.41
C CYS A 83 15.77 -14.65 -22.44
N VAL A 84 16.44 -14.07 -21.44
CA VAL A 84 17.91 -14.11 -21.32
C VAL A 84 18.28 -15.18 -20.31
N VAL A 85 19.11 -16.12 -20.73
CA VAL A 85 19.77 -17.09 -19.87
C VAL A 85 21.23 -16.65 -19.74
N LEU A 86 21.62 -16.26 -18.54
CA LEU A 86 22.96 -15.80 -18.23
C LEU A 86 23.62 -16.79 -17.27
N LYS A 87 24.80 -17.27 -17.62
CA LYS A 87 25.58 -18.21 -16.82
C LYS A 87 26.92 -17.60 -16.46
N HIS A 88 27.27 -17.69 -15.18
CA HIS A 88 28.61 -17.37 -14.70
C HIS A 88 29.47 -18.63 -14.79
N VAL A 89 30.50 -18.62 -15.64
CA VAL A 89 31.34 -19.80 -15.91
C VAL A 89 32.04 -20.32 -14.65
N PRO A 90 32.75 -19.51 -13.83
CA PRO A 90 33.53 -20.05 -12.72
C PRO A 90 32.66 -20.53 -11.55
N SER A 91 31.54 -19.86 -11.25
CA SER A 91 30.62 -20.31 -10.18
C SER A 91 29.60 -21.36 -10.65
N GLY A 92 29.41 -21.54 -11.96
CA GLY A 92 28.38 -22.41 -12.53
C GLY A 92 26.93 -21.95 -12.30
N ILE A 93 26.71 -20.73 -11.79
CA ILE A 93 25.38 -20.21 -11.48
C ILE A 93 24.68 -19.76 -12.75
N VAL A 94 23.45 -20.25 -12.96
CA VAL A 94 22.61 -19.89 -14.10
C VAL A 94 21.40 -19.09 -13.64
N VAL A 95 21.12 -17.99 -14.34
CA VAL A 95 19.97 -17.12 -14.12
C VAL A 95 19.18 -17.02 -15.42
N LYS A 96 17.87 -17.29 -15.34
CA LYS A 96 16.93 -17.05 -16.42
C LYS A 96 16.08 -15.83 -16.08
N CYS A 97 15.96 -14.89 -17.01
CA CYS A 97 15.17 -13.67 -16.81
C CYS A 97 14.26 -13.39 -18.00
N HIS A 98 12.96 -13.35 -17.72
CA HIS A 98 11.90 -12.97 -18.66
C HIS A 98 10.88 -12.08 -17.93
N GLN A 99 11.25 -10.82 -17.68
CA GLN A 99 10.40 -9.87 -16.95
C GLN A 99 9.73 -8.87 -17.89
N THR A 100 10.42 -8.49 -18.96
CA THR A 100 9.96 -7.48 -19.91
C THR A 100 9.97 -8.03 -21.34
N ARG A 101 9.29 -7.33 -22.25
CA ARG A 101 9.32 -7.64 -23.69
C ARG A 101 10.67 -7.29 -24.34
N SER A 102 11.45 -6.39 -23.74
CA SER A 102 12.72 -5.89 -24.28
C SER A 102 13.88 -6.76 -23.81
N VAL A 103 14.72 -7.18 -24.76
CA VAL A 103 15.91 -8.00 -24.47
C VAL A 103 16.89 -7.21 -23.62
N ASP A 104 17.24 -5.98 -23.99
CA ASP A 104 18.22 -5.17 -23.27
C ASP A 104 17.86 -4.91 -21.81
N GLN A 105 16.57 -4.71 -21.54
CA GLN A 105 16.07 -4.57 -20.18
C GLN A 105 16.24 -5.89 -19.42
N ASN A 106 15.87 -7.03 -20.02
CA ASN A 106 16.08 -8.34 -19.42
C ASN A 106 17.57 -8.65 -19.19
N ARG A 107 18.48 -8.22 -20.07
CA ARG A 107 19.94 -8.36 -19.90
C ARG A 107 20.43 -7.61 -18.66
N LYS A 108 20.04 -6.34 -18.51
CA LYS A 108 20.41 -5.50 -17.36
C LYS A 108 19.89 -6.10 -16.05
N ILE A 109 18.67 -6.61 -16.07
CA ILE A 109 18.06 -7.25 -14.90
C ILE A 109 18.74 -8.58 -14.58
N ALA A 110 19.01 -9.42 -15.58
CA ALA A 110 19.71 -10.68 -15.41
C ALA A 110 21.10 -10.49 -14.78
N ARG A 111 21.86 -9.47 -15.23
CA ARG A 111 23.16 -9.11 -14.64
C ARG A 111 23.05 -8.74 -13.17
N LYS A 112 22.07 -7.90 -12.80
CA LYS A 112 21.84 -7.53 -11.39
C LYS A 112 21.53 -8.75 -10.52
N ILE A 113 20.61 -9.61 -10.96
CA ILE A 113 20.24 -10.82 -10.24
C ILE A 113 21.42 -11.79 -10.14
N LEU A 114 22.20 -11.94 -11.22
CA LEU A 114 23.38 -12.81 -11.22
C LEU A 114 24.43 -12.29 -10.24
N GLN A 115 24.68 -10.98 -10.24
CA GLN A 115 25.62 -10.33 -9.32
C GLN A 115 25.24 -10.55 -7.85
N GLU A 116 23.95 -10.37 -7.51
CA GLU A 116 23.44 -10.67 -6.16
C GLU A 116 23.66 -12.15 -5.78
N LYS A 117 23.38 -13.09 -6.69
CA LYS A 117 23.57 -14.52 -6.43
C LYS A 117 25.04 -14.91 -6.28
N VAL A 118 25.90 -14.37 -7.14
CA VAL A 118 27.35 -14.62 -7.10
C VAL A 118 27.94 -14.04 -5.81
N ASP A 119 27.51 -12.86 -5.41
CA ASP A 119 27.93 -12.25 -4.14
C ASP A 119 27.53 -13.10 -2.94
N VAL A 120 26.29 -13.60 -2.89
CA VAL A 120 25.85 -14.53 -1.84
C VAL A 120 26.62 -15.86 -1.89
N PHE A 121 27.01 -16.33 -3.08
CA PHE A 121 27.79 -17.56 -3.19
C PHE A 121 29.20 -17.42 -2.60
N TYR A 122 29.89 -16.31 -2.86
CA TYR A 122 31.24 -16.09 -2.35
C TYR A 122 31.27 -15.58 -0.90
N ASN A 123 30.39 -14.63 -0.55
CA ASN A 123 30.38 -13.97 0.75
C ASN A 123 29.42 -14.63 1.76
N GLY A 124 28.50 -15.48 1.32
CA GLY A 124 27.55 -16.18 2.19
C GLY A 124 26.69 -15.21 3.01
N GLU A 125 26.69 -15.42 4.33
CA GLU A 125 25.95 -14.61 5.32
C GLU A 125 26.49 -13.18 5.45
N ASN A 126 27.76 -12.96 5.09
CA ASN A 126 28.39 -11.66 5.18
C ASN A 126 27.99 -10.73 4.04
N SER A 127 27.38 -11.27 2.98
CA SER A 127 26.90 -10.50 1.83
C SER A 127 25.97 -9.36 2.29
N PRO A 128 26.19 -8.12 1.80
CA PRO A 128 25.30 -7.01 2.10
C PRO A 128 23.86 -7.27 1.63
N VAL A 129 23.68 -8.02 0.53
CA VAL A 129 22.35 -8.41 0.02
C VAL A 129 21.63 -9.30 1.01
N HIS A 130 22.36 -10.28 1.59
CA HIS A 130 21.80 -11.18 2.58
C HIS A 130 21.37 -10.43 3.85
N LYS A 131 22.24 -9.52 4.34
CA LYS A 131 21.97 -8.67 5.51
C LYS A 131 20.75 -7.78 5.30
N GLU A 132 20.65 -7.10 4.15
CA GLU A 132 19.49 -6.25 3.82
C GLU A 132 18.19 -7.07 3.78
N LYS A 133 18.24 -8.29 3.24
CA LYS A 133 17.08 -9.19 3.21
C LYS A 133 16.63 -9.57 4.63
N LEU A 134 17.56 -9.99 5.48
CA LEU A 134 17.29 -10.33 6.88
C LEU A 134 16.71 -9.13 7.66
N GLU A 135 17.29 -7.94 7.48
CA GLU A 135 16.77 -6.70 8.07
C GLU A 135 15.37 -6.37 7.57
N GLY A 136 15.12 -6.51 6.26
CA GLY A 136 13.81 -6.31 5.66
C GLY A 136 12.76 -7.25 6.24
N GLU A 137 13.09 -8.52 6.45
CA GLU A 137 12.22 -9.51 7.09
C GLU A 137 11.96 -9.18 8.56
N ARG A 138 12.99 -8.77 9.31
CA ARG A 138 12.86 -8.30 10.69
C ARG A 138 11.91 -7.10 10.78
N ARG A 139 12.10 -6.08 9.94
CA ARG A 139 11.23 -4.89 9.86
C ARG A 139 9.78 -5.27 9.55
N LYS A 140 9.54 -6.22 8.63
CA LYS A 140 8.20 -6.74 8.34
C LYS A 140 7.57 -7.45 9.55
N ARG A 141 8.35 -8.25 10.28
CA ARG A 141 7.89 -8.95 11.49
C ARG A 141 7.49 -7.97 12.59
N GLU A 142 8.31 -6.96 12.83
CA GLU A 142 8.03 -5.90 13.81
C GLU A 142 6.78 -5.09 13.45
N ARG A 143 6.61 -4.72 12.17
CA ARG A 143 5.37 -4.06 11.69
C ARG A 143 4.13 -4.91 11.95
N LYS A 144 4.18 -6.21 11.66
CA LYS A 144 3.07 -7.13 11.94
C LYS A 144 2.78 -7.24 13.44
N LYS A 145 3.81 -7.30 14.29
CA LYS A 145 3.65 -7.32 15.76
C LYS A 145 2.97 -6.05 16.26
N ARG A 146 3.44 -4.87 15.87
CA ARG A 146 2.84 -3.58 16.24
C ARG A 146 1.39 -3.44 15.77
N ALA A 147 1.08 -3.92 14.57
CA ALA A 147 -0.29 -3.92 14.04
C ALA A 147 -1.24 -4.79 14.88
N LYS A 148 -0.78 -5.97 15.33
CA LYS A 148 -1.54 -6.85 16.23
C LYS A 148 -1.77 -6.20 17.59
N GLU A 149 -0.72 -5.68 18.21
CA GLU A 149 -0.81 -4.98 19.52
C GLU A 149 -1.78 -3.79 19.46
N THR A 150 -1.76 -3.03 18.36
CA THR A 150 -2.69 -1.90 18.15
C THR A 150 -4.14 -2.38 18.06
N LEU A 151 -4.37 -3.50 17.36
CA LEU A 151 -5.69 -4.09 17.21
C LEU A 151 -6.21 -4.65 18.54
N GLU A 152 -5.36 -5.29 19.33
CA GLU A 152 -5.67 -5.77 20.68
C GLU A 152 -6.01 -4.61 21.62
N LYS A 153 -5.20 -3.54 21.63
CA LYS A 153 -5.49 -2.33 22.43
C LYS A 153 -6.83 -1.69 22.06
N LYS A 154 -7.14 -1.63 20.76
CA LYS A 154 -8.44 -1.10 20.28
C LYS A 154 -9.62 -1.97 20.74
N LYS A 155 -9.46 -3.31 20.76
CA LYS A 155 -10.47 -4.23 21.29
C LYS A 155 -10.69 -4.00 22.79
N LEU A 156 -9.61 -3.99 23.57
CA LEU A 156 -9.67 -3.74 25.01
C LEU A 156 -10.30 -2.37 25.34
N LEU A 157 -9.93 -1.32 24.60
CA LEU A 157 -10.52 0.01 24.77
C LEU A 157 -12.02 0.00 24.48
N LYS A 158 -12.45 -0.73 23.44
CA LYS A 158 -13.87 -0.88 23.08
C LYS A 158 -14.63 -1.61 24.19
N GLU A 159 -14.08 -2.73 24.69
CA GLU A 159 -14.66 -3.50 25.79
C GLU A 159 -14.80 -2.67 27.08
N LEU A 160 -13.76 -1.90 27.44
CA LEU A 160 -13.79 -0.98 28.58
C LEU A 160 -14.86 0.11 28.41
N TRP A 161 -14.96 0.68 27.21
CA TRP A 161 -15.97 1.68 26.91
C TRP A 161 -17.38 1.11 27.00
N GLU A 162 -17.65 -0.07 26.42
CA GLU A 162 -18.93 -0.76 26.53
C GLU A 162 -19.29 -1.11 27.98
N ALA A 163 -18.32 -1.56 28.78
CA ALA A 163 -18.52 -1.86 30.20
C ALA A 163 -18.89 -0.61 31.01
N SER A 164 -18.30 0.55 30.68
CA SER A 164 -18.64 1.83 31.34
C SER A 164 -20.08 2.28 31.09
N GLN A 165 -20.67 1.89 29.96
CA GLN A 165 -22.07 2.22 29.62
C GLN A 165 -23.07 1.26 30.26
N ASN A 166 -22.65 0.05 30.58
CA ASN A 166 -23.50 -1.02 31.15
C ASN A 166 -23.46 -1.09 32.68
N ILE A 167 -23.09 -0.03 33.38
CA ILE A 167 -23.09 -0.02 34.86
C ILE A 167 -24.54 -0.27 35.33
N PRO A 168 -24.85 -1.42 35.96
CA PRO A 168 -26.17 -1.61 36.51
C PRO A 168 -26.32 -0.61 37.66
N GLU A 169 -27.33 0.26 37.60
CA GLU A 169 -27.77 0.98 38.78
C GLU A 169 -27.98 -0.04 39.90
N LYS A 170 -27.08 -0.07 40.89
CA LYS A 170 -27.45 -0.58 42.20
C LYS A 170 -28.55 0.34 42.67
N ARG A 171 -29.80 -0.05 42.41
CA ARG A 171 -30.97 0.46 43.10
C ARG A 171 -30.71 0.27 44.58
N SER A 172 -30.20 1.31 45.22
CA SER A 172 -30.32 1.49 46.65
C SER A 172 -31.81 1.68 46.92
N ASN A 173 -32.55 0.58 47.02
CA ASN A 173 -33.68 0.56 47.93
C ASN A 173 -33.04 0.72 49.31
N ALA A 174 -32.92 1.98 49.74
CA ALA A 174 -32.67 2.32 51.11
C ALA A 174 -33.81 1.71 51.92
N ASP A 175 -33.49 0.69 52.71
CA ASP A 175 -34.39 0.14 53.70
C ASP A 175 -34.93 1.29 54.56
N GLY A 176 -36.26 1.39 54.61
CA GLY A 176 -36.97 2.45 55.30
C GLY A 176 -36.61 2.51 56.78
N VAL A 177 -36.24 3.70 57.25
CA VAL A 177 -36.12 4.01 58.67
C VAL A 177 -37.51 3.89 59.30
N PRO A 178 -37.77 2.97 60.25
CA PRO A 178 -39.04 2.95 60.95
C PRO A 178 -39.11 4.14 61.91
N GLY A 179 -40.14 4.97 61.73
CA GLY A 179 -40.39 6.16 62.52
C GLY A 179 -40.55 5.84 64.00
N GLY A 180 -39.81 6.56 64.84
CA GLY A 180 -39.93 6.50 66.29
C GLY A 180 -41.30 6.98 66.75
N SER A 181 -41.97 6.14 67.53
CA SER A 181 -43.21 6.46 68.23
C SER A 181 -42.93 7.43 69.38
N ARG A 182 -43.71 8.51 69.43
CA ARG A 182 -43.80 9.46 70.55
C ARG A 182 -44.50 8.80 71.74
N GLU A 183 -43.93 8.98 72.93
CA GLU A 183 -44.62 8.97 74.23
C GLU A 183 -44.26 10.26 74.97
#